data_AF-U9U893-F1
#
_entry.id   AF-U9U893-F1
#
_cell.length_a   1.000
_cell.length_b   1.000
_cell.length_c   1.000
_cell.angle_alpha   90.00
_cell.angle_beta   90.00
_cell.angle_gamma   90.00
#
_symmetry.space_group_name_H-M   'P 1'
#
loop_
_entity.id
_entity.type
_entity.pdbx_description
1 polymer ?
#
loop_
_entity_poly.entity_id
_entity_poly.type
_entity_poly.pdbx_seq_one_letter_code
_entity_poly.pdbx_strand_id
1 'polypeptide(L)' 'LMWWREKKESFPILSGFAQKHLAVSATSTASERLFSDAGNLLTNKRTRMKPKLFKKIMFL' A
#
# COMPACT_ATOMS: atom_id res chain seq x y z
N LEU A 1 -11.67 -6.57 6.59
CA LEU A 1 -12.58 -5.40 6.59
C LEU A 1 -14.04 -5.72 6.22
N MET A 2 -14.38 -6.85 5.58
CA MET A 2 -15.77 -7.16 5.19
C MET A 2 -16.75 -7.18 6.38
N TRP A 3 -16.33 -7.75 7.51
CA TRP A 3 -17.12 -7.75 8.75
C TRP A 3 -17.52 -6.35 9.23
N TRP A 4 -16.59 -5.38 9.19
CA TRP A 4 -16.88 -3.98 9.54
C TRP A 4 -17.74 -3.25 8.50
N ARG A 5 -17.81 -3.73 7.25
CA ARG A 5 -18.75 -3.22 6.25
C ARG A 5 -20.17 -3.68 6.55
N GLU A 6 -20.35 -4.96 6.90
CA GLU A 6 -21.66 -5.52 7.24
C GLU A 6 -22.20 -4.97 8.56
N LYS A 7 -21.33 -4.68 9.54
CA LYS A 7 -21.70 -4.13 10.85
C LYS A 7 -21.72 -2.60 10.91
N LYS A 8 -21.56 -1.91 9.78
CA LYS A 8 -21.52 -0.44 9.71
C LYS A 8 -22.81 0.21 10.23
N GLU A 9 -23.97 -0.39 9.96
CA GLU A 9 -25.27 0.16 10.40
C GLU A 9 -25.50 0.00 11.92
N SER A 10 -25.09 -1.13 12.50
CA SER A 10 -25.19 -1.33 13.96
C SER A 10 -24.13 -0.53 14.73
N PHE A 11 -22.96 -0.27 14.13
CA PHE A 11 -21.84 0.40 14.79
C PHE A 11 -21.17 1.45 13.88
N PRO A 12 -21.85 2.56 13.58
CA PRO A 12 -21.34 3.57 12.63
C PRO A 12 -20.05 4.25 13.13
N ILE A 13 -19.92 4.48 14.44
CA ILE A 13 -18.74 5.12 15.04
C ILE A 13 -17.56 4.15 15.10
N LEU A 14 -17.75 2.94 15.63
CA LEU A 14 -16.68 1.95 15.73
C LEU A 14 -16.23 1.44 14.35
N SER A 15 -17.13 1.27 13.39
CA SER A 15 -16.75 0.86 12.03
C SER A 15 -15.88 1.92 11.35
N GLY A 16 -16.13 3.20 11.57
CA GLY A 16 -15.26 4.29 11.11
C GLY A 16 -13.86 4.24 11.74
N PHE A 17 -13.78 3.98 13.05
CA PHE A 17 -12.52 3.82 13.77
C PHE A 17 -11.74 2.59 13.29
N ALA A 18 -12.41 1.44 13.23
CA ALA A 18 -11.82 0.19 12.80
C ALA A 18 -11.34 0.26 11.35
N GLN A 19 -12.07 0.94 10.47
CA GLN A 19 -11.65 1.11 9.09
C GLN A 19 -10.39 1.97 8.99
N LYS A 20 -10.23 3.01 9.83
CA LYS A 20 -9.00 3.81 9.86
C LYS A 20 -7.82 3.05 10.46
N HIS A 21 -8.02 2.36 11.59
CA HIS A 21 -6.92 1.71 12.31
C HIS A 21 -6.53 0.34 11.77
N LEU A 22 -7.48 -0.46 11.26
CA LEU A 22 -7.19 -1.78 10.68
C LEU A 22 -6.85 -1.72 9.18
N ALA A 23 -7.05 -0.58 8.52
CA ALA A 23 -6.54 -0.38 7.15
C ALA A 23 -5.06 -0.02 7.13
N VAL A 24 -4.50 0.42 8.26
CA VAL A 24 -3.05 0.62 8.40
C VAL A 24 -2.42 -0.76 8.54
N SER A 25 -1.61 -1.16 7.56
CA SER A 25 -0.79 -2.35 7.67
C SER A 25 0.11 -2.24 8.90
N ALA A 26 0.02 -3.22 9.81
CA ALA A 26 0.87 -3.24 11.00
C ALA A 26 2.36 -3.45 10.69
N THR A 27 2.68 -3.88 9.47
CA THR A 27 4.04 -4.15 9.03
C THR A 27 4.38 -3.36 7.77
N SER A 28 5.64 -2.91 7.70
CA SER A 28 6.24 -2.29 6.50
C SER A 28 6.46 -3.27 5.35
N THR A 29 6.22 -4.57 5.58
CA THR A 29 6.55 -5.67 4.66
C THR A 29 5.98 -5.49 3.26
N ALA A 30 4.79 -4.90 3.12
CA ALA A 30 4.21 -4.61 1.80
C ALA A 30 5.01 -3.52 1.06
N SER A 31 5.40 -2.47 1.76
CA SER A 31 6.24 -1.40 1.24
C SER A 31 7.64 -1.91 0.91
N GLU A 32 8.25 -2.71 1.80
CA GLU A 32 9.57 -3.30 1.59
C GLU A 32 9.60 -4.26 0.41
N ARG A 33 8.54 -5.06 0.22
CA ARG A 33 8.41 -5.92 -0.98
C ARG A 33 8.32 -5.07 -2.25
N LEU A 34 7.49 -4.02 -2.25
CA LEU A 34 7.39 -3.08 -3.36
C LEU A 34 8.75 -2.43 -3.68
N PHE A 35 9.48 -1.96 -2.66
CA PHE A 35 10.80 -1.34 -2.83
C PHE A 35 11.88 -2.34 -3.25
N SER A 36 11.80 -3.61 -2.83
CA SER A 36 12.71 -4.66 -3.26
C SER A 36 12.51 -5.01 -4.73
N ASP A 37 11.26 -5.15 -5.17
CA ASP A 37 10.92 -5.37 -6.58
C ASP A 37 11.31 -4.15 -7.44
N ALA A 38 11.12 -2.95 -6.90
CA ALA A 38 11.55 -1.70 -7.51
C ALA A 38 13.08 -1.61 -7.65
N GLY A 39 13.81 -2.03 -6.61
CA GLY A 39 15.27 -2.13 -6.62
C GLY A 39 15.77 -3.13 -7.66
N ASN A 40 15.10 -4.28 -7.78
CA ASN A 40 15.40 -5.27 -8.82
C ASN A 40 15.13 -4.72 -10.23
N LEU A 41 14.03 -3.96 -10.42
CA LEU A 41 13.71 -3.30 -11.69
C LEU A 41 14.76 -2.24 -12.08
N LEU A 42 15.24 -1.47 -11.10
CA LEU A 42 16.25 -0.43 -11.29
C LEU A 42 17.64 -1.05 -11.59
N THR A 43 17.99 -2.13 -10.89
CA THR A 43 19.34 -2.73 -10.91
C THR A 43 19.53 -3.66 -12.10
N ASN A 44 18.52 -4.45 -12.48
CA ASN A 44 18.71 -5.58 -13.39
C ASN A 44 18.37 -5.27 -14.87
N LYS A 45 17.56 -4.23 -15.16
CA LYS A 45 17.08 -4.02 -16.55
C LYS A 45 17.26 -2.65 -17.19
N ARG A 46 17.52 -1.54 -16.49
CA ARG A 46 17.72 -0.23 -17.17
C ARG A 46 18.58 0.75 -16.38
N THR A 47 19.86 0.80 -16.70
CA THR A 47 20.79 1.90 -16.37
C THR A 47 20.37 3.26 -16.94
N ARG A 48 19.22 3.37 -17.64
CA ARG A 48 18.74 4.60 -18.30
C ARG A 48 17.29 4.97 -17.98
N MET A 49 16.74 4.55 -16.84
CA MET A 49 15.43 5.04 -16.40
C MET A 49 15.59 6.34 -15.59
N LYS A 50 15.02 7.45 -16.07
CA LYS A 50 15.07 8.72 -15.36
C LYS A 50 14.30 8.60 -14.02
N PRO A 51 14.81 9.14 -12.89
CA PRO A 51 14.16 9.06 -11.59
C PRO A 51 12.68 9.51 -11.56
N LYS A 52 12.33 10.49 -12.41
CA LYS A 52 10.96 10.97 -12.58
C LYS A 52 10.00 9.90 -13.11
N LEU A 53 10.44 9.07 -14.06
CA LEU A 53 9.60 8.00 -14.64
C LEU A 53 9.41 6.86 -13.63
N PHE A 54 10.46 6.51 -12.90
CA PHE A 54 10.40 5.51 -11.85
C PHE A 54 9.42 5.89 -10.73
N LYS A 55 9.49 7.15 -10.26
CA LYS A 55 8.53 7.66 -9.27
C LYS A 55 7.09 7.60 -9.78
N LYS A 56 6.87 7.85 -11.07
CA LYS A 56 5.55 7.75 -11.69
C LYS A 56 5.03 6.31 -11.72
N ILE A 57 5.89 5.33 -11.98
CA ILE A 57 5.53 3.90 -11.97
C ILE A 57 5.26 3.39 -10.55
N MET A 58 5.97 3.88 -9.53
CA MET A 58 5.74 3.50 -8.13
C MET A 58 4.41 3.99 -7.55
N PHE A 59 3.81 5.02 -8.16
CA PHE A 59 2.57 5.65 -7.70
C PHE A 59 1.33 5.24 -8.54
N LEU A 60 1.53 4.50 -9.63
CA LEU A 60 0.49 4.00 -10.53
C LEU A 60 0.12 2.56 -10.17
#